data_AF-A0A6V2C4N8-F1
#
_entry.id   AF-A0A6V2C4N8-F1
#
_cell.length_a   1.000
_cell.length_b   1.000
_cell.length_c   1.000
_cell.angle_alpha   90.00
_cell.angle_beta   90.00
_cell.angle_gamma   90.00
#
_symmetry.space_group_name_H-M   'P 1'
#
loop_
_entity.id
_entity.type
_entity.pdbx_description
1 polymer ?
#
loop_
_entity_poly.entity_id
_entity_poly.type
_entity_poly.pdbx_seq_one_letter_code
_entity_poly.pdbx_strand_id
1 'polypeptide(L)'
;MFLVPHQILWTFKSFSLNNSYNVLLQSMIGSFLARAVVDEVLPPAFLSNRNNTHPGDGVVEKAVSLLSREHCTARLEKVWGPGDGRPVSELKAEMDQLLKEYLLSRELDEAASCIREMKASHFHHELVKRGVTIAMEEDGLDHTSNSSSLDAMAALFSFLVRNAIVSEFQVSKGISRLRKILPDLKLDVPAAPAMLDEFEEMAREGGCLPAKTTNC
;
A
#
# COMPACT_ATOMS: atom_id res chain seq x y z
N MET A 1 -3.36 15.43 -28.73
CA MET A 1 -4.29 16.05 -27.76
C MET A 1 -3.51 16.31 -26.49
N PHE A 2 -2.80 17.43 -26.44
CA PHE A 2 -1.93 17.79 -25.33
C PHE A 2 -2.77 18.47 -24.25
N LEU A 3 -2.80 17.89 -23.05
CA LEU A 3 -3.45 18.51 -21.90
C LEU A 3 -2.63 19.73 -21.47
N VAL A 4 -3.31 20.86 -21.30
CA VAL A 4 -2.70 22.13 -20.89
C VAL A 4 -2.35 22.03 -19.40
N PRO A 5 -1.18 22.51 -18.93
CA PRO A 5 -0.74 22.42 -17.52
C PRO A 5 -1.76 22.93 -16.50
N HIS A 6 -2.64 23.84 -16.91
CA HIS A 6 -3.71 24.40 -16.09
C HIS A 6 -4.83 23.39 -15.73
N GLN A 7 -5.00 22.32 -16.51
CA GLN A 7 -6.04 21.29 -16.26
C GLN A 7 -5.65 20.30 -15.17
N ILE A 8 -4.36 20.03 -14.96
CA ILE A 8 -3.89 19.18 -13.85
C ILE A 8 -4.12 19.88 -12.50
N LEU A 9 -4.01 21.21 -12.45
CA LEU A 9 -4.22 21.99 -11.22
C LEU A 9 -5.70 22.17 -10.86
N TRP A 10 -6.61 22.23 -11.85
CA TRP A 10 -8.04 22.43 -11.59
C TRP A 10 -8.75 21.18 -11.04
N THR A 11 -8.32 19.97 -11.39
CA THR A 11 -8.86 18.73 -10.79
C THR A 11 -8.57 18.61 -9.30
N PHE A 12 -7.59 19.34 -8.76
CA PHE A 12 -7.25 19.31 -7.33
C PHE A 12 -8.09 20.22 -6.44
N LYS A 13 -8.79 21.22 -7.00
CA LYS A 13 -9.54 22.21 -6.21
C LYS A 13 -10.74 21.60 -5.48
N SER A 14 -11.25 20.46 -5.96
CA SER A 14 -12.39 19.74 -5.36
C SER A 14 -11.98 18.71 -4.29
N PHE A 15 -10.68 18.48 -4.06
CA PHE A 15 -10.19 17.43 -3.15
C PHE A 15 -9.84 17.98 -1.75
N SER A 16 -10.63 18.92 -1.25
CA SER A 16 -10.46 19.52 0.08
C SER A 16 -11.48 18.98 1.06
N LEU A 17 -11.39 17.68 1.40
CA LEU A 17 -12.05 17.12 2.59
C LEU A 17 -11.17 15.98 3.16
N ASN A 18 -10.80 16.12 4.45
CA ASN A 18 -9.97 15.27 5.31
C ASN A 18 -8.43 15.46 5.29
N ASN A 19 -7.90 15.77 6.47
CA ASN A 19 -6.53 16.27 6.72
C ASN A 19 -5.43 15.20 6.55
N SER A 20 -5.71 13.94 6.87
CA SER A 20 -4.71 12.85 6.77
C SER A 20 -4.51 12.33 5.34
N TYR A 21 -5.56 12.32 4.51
CA TYR A 21 -5.46 11.94 3.10
C TYR A 21 -4.72 13.00 2.27
N ASN A 22 -4.75 14.25 2.72
CA ASN A 22 -4.04 15.35 2.09
C ASN A 22 -2.52 15.12 2.13
N VAL A 23 -1.95 14.69 3.24
CA VAL A 23 -0.48 14.58 3.38
C VAL A 23 0.10 13.45 2.51
N LEU A 24 -0.53 12.28 2.47
CA LEU A 24 -0.07 11.16 1.64
C LEU A 24 -0.21 11.47 0.15
N LEU A 25 -1.34 12.05 -0.25
CA LEU A 25 -1.58 12.46 -1.63
C LEU A 25 -0.59 13.56 -2.05
N GLN A 26 -0.37 14.56 -1.21
CA GLN A 26 0.62 15.61 -1.45
C GLN A 26 2.03 15.03 -1.60
N SER A 27 2.39 14.04 -0.77
CA SER A 27 3.67 13.36 -0.88
C SER A 27 3.81 12.62 -2.22
N MET A 28 2.77 11.92 -2.66
CA MET A 28 2.77 11.19 -3.93
C MET A 28 2.92 12.13 -5.13
N ILE A 29 2.16 13.23 -5.15
CA ILE A 29 2.20 14.20 -6.25
C ILE A 29 3.50 14.99 -6.22
N GLY A 30 4.02 15.33 -5.03
CA GLY A 30 5.32 15.99 -4.91
C GLY A 30 6.45 15.12 -5.46
N SER A 31 6.42 13.81 -5.18
CA SER A 31 7.32 12.82 -5.80
C SER A 31 7.15 12.75 -7.31
N PHE A 32 5.91 12.78 -7.82
CA PHE A 32 5.62 12.81 -9.26
C PHE A 32 6.25 14.03 -9.94
N LEU A 33 6.02 15.23 -9.39
CA LEU A 33 6.57 16.47 -9.93
C LEU A 33 8.09 16.48 -9.91
N ALA A 34 8.71 16.03 -8.81
CA ALA A 34 10.16 15.91 -8.74
C ALA A 34 10.72 14.96 -9.81
N ARG A 35 10.06 13.81 -10.06
CA ARG A 35 10.48 12.87 -11.10
C ARG A 35 10.31 13.47 -12.50
N ALA A 36 9.21 14.16 -12.77
CA ALA A 36 8.95 14.83 -14.04
C ALA A 36 9.98 15.93 -14.36
N VAL A 37 10.51 16.61 -13.34
CA VAL A 37 11.62 17.55 -13.51
C VAL A 37 12.94 16.83 -13.83
N VAL A 38 13.26 15.74 -13.13
CA VAL A 38 14.46 14.93 -13.42
C VAL A 38 14.39 14.25 -14.79
N ASP A 39 13.21 13.84 -15.23
CA ASP A 39 12.97 13.27 -16.57
C ASP A 39 12.87 14.34 -17.67
N GLU A 40 13.11 15.61 -17.35
CA GLU A 40 13.06 16.75 -18.29
C GLU A 40 11.69 16.92 -18.99
N VAL A 41 10.64 16.29 -18.46
CA VAL A 41 9.25 16.47 -18.91
C VAL A 41 8.71 17.83 -18.47
N LEU A 42 9.18 18.33 -17.32
CA LEU A 42 8.85 19.65 -16.78
C LEU A 42 10.12 20.47 -16.50
N PRO A 43 10.18 21.76 -16.88
CA PRO A 43 11.30 22.61 -16.52
C PRO A 43 11.30 22.89 -15.00
N PRO A 44 12.46 22.99 -14.32
CA PRO A 44 12.53 23.30 -12.89
C PRO A 44 11.79 24.59 -12.49
N ALA A 45 11.74 25.58 -13.40
CA ALA A 45 11.00 26.83 -13.23
C ALA A 45 9.49 26.63 -12.97
N PHE A 46 8.93 25.48 -13.35
CA PHE A 46 7.55 25.11 -13.06
C PHE A 46 7.24 25.08 -11.54
N LEU A 47 8.25 24.82 -10.71
CA LEU A 47 8.12 24.79 -9.24
C LEU A 47 8.36 26.16 -8.57
N SER A 48 8.70 27.20 -9.35
CA SER A 48 9.11 28.51 -8.80
C SER A 48 7.93 29.42 -8.44
N ASN A 49 6.74 29.17 -8.99
CA ASN A 49 5.58 30.05 -8.81
C ASN A 49 4.86 29.72 -7.49
N ARG A 50 5.51 30.08 -6.38
CA ARG A 50 5.07 29.80 -5.01
C ARG A 50 4.26 31.00 -4.51
N ASN A 51 2.94 30.90 -4.57
CA ASN A 51 2.07 31.87 -3.91
C ASN A 51 1.48 31.12 -2.73
N ASN A 52 1.99 31.35 -1.50
CA ASN A 52 1.72 30.66 -0.22
C ASN A 52 0.24 30.66 0.24
N THR A 53 -0.66 30.49 -0.70
CA THR A 53 -2.11 30.70 -0.66
C THR A 53 -2.81 29.61 -1.47
N HIS A 54 -2.06 28.71 -2.12
CA HIS A 54 -2.61 27.69 -3.00
C HIS A 54 -2.61 26.32 -2.31
N PRO A 55 -3.68 25.53 -2.45
CA PRO A 55 -3.73 24.15 -1.94
C PRO A 55 -2.57 23.24 -2.43
N GLY A 56 -1.89 23.62 -3.50
CA GLY A 56 -0.75 22.90 -4.07
C GLY A 56 0.61 23.20 -3.43
N ASP A 57 0.71 24.15 -2.48
CA ASP A 57 2.01 24.59 -1.96
C ASP A 57 2.77 23.46 -1.24
N GLY A 58 2.06 22.59 -0.51
CA GLY A 58 2.67 21.40 0.12
C GLY A 58 3.21 20.38 -0.89
N VAL A 59 2.58 20.28 -2.06
CA VAL A 59 3.04 19.43 -3.16
C VAL A 59 4.34 19.99 -3.76
N VAL A 60 4.36 21.30 -4.02
CA VAL A 60 5.52 21.99 -4.58
C VAL A 60 6.69 21.96 -3.60
N GLU A 61 6.43 22.22 -2.31
CA GLU A 61 7.43 22.14 -1.24
C GLU A 61 8.05 20.75 -1.15
N LYS A 62 7.23 19.69 -1.21
CA LYS A 62 7.71 18.32 -1.25
C LYS A 62 8.61 18.07 -2.46
N ALA A 63 8.20 18.51 -3.66
CA ALA A 63 8.97 18.32 -4.88
C ALA A 63 10.33 19.04 -4.82
N VAL A 64 10.34 20.30 -4.38
CA VAL A 64 11.57 21.09 -4.19
C VAL A 64 12.48 20.46 -3.15
N SER A 65 11.94 19.98 -2.04
CA SER A 65 12.70 19.27 -1.01
C SER A 65 13.39 18.02 -1.56
N LEU A 66 12.70 17.23 -2.39
CA LEU A 66 13.27 16.04 -3.02
C LEU A 66 14.41 16.38 -4.01
N LEU A 67 14.21 17.43 -4.83
CA LEU A 67 15.20 17.88 -5.82
C LEU A 67 16.44 18.51 -5.18
N SER A 68 16.30 19.09 -3.98
CA SER A 68 17.38 19.76 -3.26
C SER A 68 18.31 18.80 -2.50
N ARG A 69 18.01 17.50 -2.48
CA ARG A 69 18.84 16.47 -1.83
C ARG A 69 20.09 16.17 -2.65
N GLU A 70 21.19 15.85 -1.98
CA GLU A 70 22.34 15.25 -2.65
C GLU A 70 21.94 13.98 -3.41
N HIS A 71 22.51 13.83 -4.61
CA HIS A 71 22.23 12.73 -5.54
C HIS A 71 20.73 12.54 -5.85
N CYS A 72 19.95 13.64 -5.91
CA CYS A 72 18.51 13.59 -6.11
C CYS A 72 18.09 12.77 -7.34
N THR A 73 18.82 12.83 -8.45
CA THR A 73 18.56 12.05 -9.68
C THR A 73 18.46 10.55 -9.38
N ALA A 74 19.53 9.95 -8.85
CA ALA A 74 19.57 8.51 -8.55
C ALA A 74 18.59 8.10 -7.44
N ARG A 75 18.29 9.02 -6.50
CA ARG A 75 17.31 8.77 -5.43
C ARG A 75 15.88 8.82 -5.97
N LEU A 76 15.62 9.70 -6.93
CA LEU A 76 14.31 9.86 -7.54
C LEU A 76 13.97 8.70 -8.48
N GLU A 77 14.94 7.98 -9.04
CA GLU A 77 14.70 6.70 -9.72
C GLU A 77 13.96 5.69 -8.83
N LYS A 78 14.21 5.74 -7.52
CA LYS A 78 13.62 4.84 -6.52
C LYS A 78 12.43 5.46 -5.77
N VAL A 79 11.95 6.64 -6.18
CA VAL A 79 10.93 7.40 -5.44
C VAL A 79 9.59 6.67 -5.29
N TRP A 80 9.32 5.72 -6.19
CA TRP A 80 8.12 4.88 -6.19
C TRP A 80 8.28 3.59 -5.37
N GLY A 81 9.48 3.34 -4.85
CA GLY A 81 9.78 2.23 -3.95
C GLY A 81 9.32 2.51 -2.51
N PRO A 82 9.87 1.80 -1.51
CA PRO A 82 9.52 1.89 -0.09
C PRO A 82 9.64 3.31 0.53
N GLY A 83 10.24 4.27 -0.18
CA GLY A 83 10.33 5.67 0.24
C GLY A 83 11.64 6.05 0.95
N ASP A 84 12.48 5.06 1.29
CA ASP A 84 13.79 5.26 1.94
C ASP A 84 15.00 5.00 1.01
N GLY A 85 14.76 4.47 -0.21
CA GLY A 85 15.80 4.15 -1.19
C GLY A 85 16.22 2.68 -1.25
N ARG A 86 15.65 1.82 -0.39
CA ARG A 86 15.82 0.37 -0.45
C ARG A 86 15.10 -0.22 -1.67
N PRO A 87 15.62 -1.30 -2.29
CA PRO A 87 14.93 -2.01 -3.36
C PRO A 87 13.62 -2.64 -2.86
N VAL A 88 12.66 -2.78 -3.77
CA VAL A 88 11.34 -3.39 -3.48
C VAL A 88 11.48 -4.84 -2.99
N SER A 89 12.56 -5.54 -3.36
CA SER A 89 12.86 -6.88 -2.86
C SER A 89 13.14 -6.91 -1.36
N GLU A 90 13.85 -5.92 -0.83
CA GLU A 90 14.14 -5.83 0.61
C GLU A 90 12.86 -5.56 1.40
N LEU A 91 12.02 -4.63 0.95
CA LEU A 91 10.70 -4.39 1.57
C LEU A 91 9.83 -5.64 1.59
N LYS A 92 9.83 -6.41 0.49
CA LYS A 92 9.09 -7.67 0.40
C LYS A 92 9.61 -8.71 1.40
N ALA A 93 10.93 -8.81 1.58
CA ALA A 93 11.53 -9.70 2.56
C ALA A 93 11.20 -9.28 4.00
N GLU A 94 11.20 -7.98 4.30
CA GLU A 94 10.77 -7.44 5.60
C GLU A 94 9.29 -7.74 5.89
N MET A 95 8.42 -7.59 4.88
CA MET A 95 7.02 -7.99 5.01
C MET A 95 6.89 -9.48 5.32
N ASP A 96 7.60 -10.35 4.60
CA ASP A 96 7.54 -11.80 4.83
C ASP A 96 8.01 -12.16 6.24
N GLN A 97 9.10 -11.56 6.70
CA GLN A 97 9.65 -11.80 8.02
C GLN A 97 8.66 -11.39 9.12
N LEU A 98 8.12 -10.17 9.02
CA LEU A 98 7.11 -9.67 9.96
C LEU A 98 5.87 -10.56 10.01
N LEU A 99 5.35 -10.96 8.85
CA LEU A 99 4.13 -11.77 8.77
C LEU A 99 4.33 -13.14 9.41
N LYS A 100 5.49 -13.76 9.19
CA LYS A 100 5.86 -15.03 9.84
C LYS A 100 6.05 -14.88 11.34
N GLU A 101 6.72 -13.81 11.78
CA GLU A 101 6.88 -13.50 13.20
C GLU A 101 5.52 -13.32 13.88
N TYR A 102 4.58 -12.61 13.24
CA TYR A 102 3.22 -12.48 13.72
C TYR A 102 2.49 -13.83 13.81
N LEU A 103 2.66 -14.72 12.83
CA LEU A 103 2.04 -16.05 12.88
C LEU A 103 2.57 -16.88 14.06
N LEU A 104 3.80 -16.66 14.50
CA LEU A 104 4.39 -17.31 15.66
C LEU A 104 4.02 -16.64 16.99
N SER A 105 4.07 -15.31 17.07
CA SER A 105 3.88 -14.56 18.33
C SER A 105 2.42 -14.23 18.63
N ARG A 106 1.60 -14.06 17.58
CA ARG A 106 0.22 -13.54 17.62
C ARG A 106 0.10 -12.13 18.22
N GLU A 107 1.19 -11.37 18.29
CA GLU A 107 1.21 -10.02 18.85
C GLU A 107 0.80 -8.95 17.82
N LEU A 108 -0.47 -8.51 17.91
CA LEU A 108 -1.04 -7.54 16.96
C LEU A 108 -0.40 -6.15 17.03
N ASP A 109 -0.11 -5.66 18.23
CA ASP A 109 0.44 -4.32 18.45
C ASP A 109 1.88 -4.20 17.92
N GLU A 110 2.67 -5.26 18.08
CA GLU A 110 4.04 -5.33 17.56
C GLU A 110 4.04 -5.35 16.03
N ALA A 111 3.23 -6.25 15.43
CA ALA A 111 3.08 -6.29 13.97
C ALA A 111 2.62 -4.93 13.40
N ALA A 112 1.69 -4.26 14.07
CA ALA A 112 1.21 -2.94 13.70
C ALA A 112 2.29 -1.85 13.82
N SER A 113 3.17 -1.94 14.81
CA SER A 113 4.30 -1.02 14.98
C SER A 113 5.30 -1.19 13.84
N CYS A 114 5.73 -2.43 13.58
CA CYS A 114 6.63 -2.75 12.48
C CYS A 114 6.06 -2.34 11.10
N ILE A 115 4.76 -2.50 10.87
CA ILE A 115 4.10 -2.04 9.61
C ILE A 115 4.16 -0.51 9.47
N ARG A 116 3.97 0.24 10.55
CA ARG A 116 4.09 1.71 10.50
C ARG A 116 5.52 2.14 10.20
N GLU A 117 6.50 1.46 10.77
CA GLU A 117 7.93 1.76 10.57
C GLU A 117 8.39 1.55 9.13
N MET A 118 7.79 0.60 8.41
CA MET A 118 8.06 0.39 6.98
C MET A 118 7.72 1.60 6.10
N LYS A 119 6.86 2.54 6.55
CA LYS A 119 6.49 3.79 5.83
C LYS A 119 6.03 3.58 4.37
N ALA A 120 5.49 2.41 4.05
CA ALA A 120 5.14 1.97 2.70
C ALA A 120 3.62 1.85 2.48
N SER A 121 2.84 2.84 2.95
CA SER A 121 1.36 2.80 2.94
C SER A 121 0.73 2.55 1.56
N HIS A 122 1.37 2.98 0.48
CA HIS A 122 0.93 2.77 -0.89
C HIS A 122 1.09 1.32 -1.37
N PHE A 123 1.91 0.53 -0.66
CA PHE A 123 2.31 -0.83 -0.99
C PHE A 123 1.71 -1.88 -0.03
N HIS A 124 0.83 -1.49 0.90
CA HIS A 124 0.18 -2.41 1.84
C HIS A 124 -0.64 -3.52 1.15
N HIS A 125 -1.08 -3.32 -0.10
CA HIS A 125 -1.69 -4.39 -0.88
C HIS A 125 -0.74 -5.57 -1.14
N GLU A 126 0.58 -5.35 -1.15
CA GLU A 126 1.58 -6.42 -1.24
C GLU A 126 1.71 -7.15 0.10
N LEU A 127 1.66 -6.44 1.23
CA LEU A 127 1.59 -7.03 2.57
C LEU A 127 0.38 -7.96 2.68
N VAL A 128 -0.79 -7.51 2.23
CA VAL A 128 -2.03 -8.32 2.23
C VAL A 128 -1.87 -9.58 1.39
N LYS A 129 -1.43 -9.42 0.14
CA LYS A 129 -1.22 -10.56 -0.77
C LYS A 129 -0.25 -11.59 -0.16
N ARG A 130 0.87 -11.13 0.40
CA ARG A 130 1.89 -12.00 1.01
C ARG A 130 1.40 -12.69 2.28
N GLY A 131 0.75 -11.95 3.17
CA GLY A 131 0.24 -12.51 4.42
C GLY A 131 -0.73 -13.65 4.18
N VAL A 132 -1.67 -13.46 3.26
CA VAL A 132 -2.65 -14.50 2.93
C VAL A 132 -1.98 -15.69 2.24
N THR A 133 -1.02 -15.47 1.33
CA THR A 133 -0.25 -16.57 0.71
C THR A 133 0.51 -17.40 1.77
N ILE A 134 1.22 -16.75 2.68
CA ILE A 134 1.96 -17.45 3.75
C ILE A 134 1.01 -18.25 4.64
N ALA A 135 -0.13 -17.67 5.03
CA ALA A 135 -1.12 -18.36 5.83
C ALA A 135 -1.71 -19.60 5.12
N MET A 136 -2.00 -19.49 3.81
CA MET A 136 -2.48 -20.63 3.00
C MET A 136 -1.45 -21.74 2.88
N GLU A 137 -0.17 -21.38 2.73
CA GLU A 137 0.93 -22.35 2.67
C GLU A 137 1.08 -23.07 4.02
N GLU A 138 1.03 -22.36 5.15
CA GLU A 138 1.10 -22.96 6.49
C GLU A 138 -0.09 -23.91 6.76
N ASP A 139 -1.33 -23.46 6.51
CA ASP A 139 -2.53 -24.27 6.75
C ASP A 139 -2.70 -25.43 5.73
N GLY A 140 -2.11 -25.28 4.54
CA GLY A 140 -2.05 -26.33 3.53
C GLY A 140 -1.08 -27.47 3.89
N LEU A 141 -0.05 -27.18 4.70
CA LEU A 141 0.93 -28.15 5.17
C LEU A 141 0.46 -28.89 6.44
N ASP A 142 -0.32 -28.24 7.30
CA ASP A 142 -0.78 -28.80 8.57
C ASP A 142 -2.29 -28.55 8.83
N HIS A 143 -3.14 -29.42 8.25
CA HIS A 143 -4.59 -29.44 8.48
C HIS A 143 -5.00 -29.85 9.92
N THR A 144 -4.03 -30.17 10.78
CA THR A 144 -4.25 -30.63 12.16
C THR A 144 -3.98 -29.56 13.22
N SER A 145 -3.46 -28.40 12.84
CA SER A 145 -3.21 -27.31 13.77
C SER A 145 -4.52 -26.75 14.34
N ASN A 146 -4.63 -26.65 15.67
CA ASN A 146 -5.79 -26.08 16.36
C ASN A 146 -5.95 -24.56 16.17
N SER A 147 -5.10 -23.92 15.35
CA SER A 147 -5.04 -22.47 15.18
C SER A 147 -4.75 -22.14 13.72
N SER A 148 -5.82 -21.95 12.95
CA SER A 148 -5.80 -21.52 11.55
C SER A 148 -4.96 -20.26 11.39
N SER A 149 -3.91 -20.36 10.57
CA SER A 149 -3.05 -19.23 10.20
C SER A 149 -3.84 -18.21 9.40
N LEU A 150 -4.82 -18.66 8.62
CA LEU A 150 -5.77 -17.84 7.89
C LEU A 150 -6.61 -16.96 8.82
N ASP A 151 -7.11 -17.51 9.94
CA ASP A 151 -7.93 -16.79 10.93
C ASP A 151 -7.10 -15.68 11.59
N ALA A 152 -5.88 -16.01 11.98
CA ALA A 152 -4.96 -15.04 12.56
C ALA A 152 -4.62 -13.93 11.56
N MET A 153 -4.39 -14.28 10.30
CA MET A 153 -4.13 -13.28 9.27
C MET A 153 -5.34 -12.37 9.02
N ALA A 154 -6.56 -12.91 9.07
CA ALA A 154 -7.79 -12.13 9.01
C ALA A 154 -7.94 -11.21 10.24
N ALA A 155 -7.59 -11.69 11.44
CA ALA A 155 -7.57 -10.89 12.66
C ALA A 155 -6.57 -9.74 12.58
N LEU A 156 -5.35 -9.99 12.06
CA LEU A 156 -4.35 -8.96 11.83
C LEU A 156 -4.88 -7.87 10.90
N PHE A 157 -5.37 -8.22 9.71
CA PHE A 157 -5.85 -7.20 8.77
C PHE A 157 -7.07 -6.44 9.31
N SER A 158 -7.96 -7.10 10.05
CA SER A 158 -9.07 -6.45 10.75
C SER A 158 -8.58 -5.44 11.78
N PHE A 159 -7.57 -5.82 12.57
CA PHE A 159 -6.93 -4.91 13.52
C PHE A 159 -6.28 -3.71 12.82
N LEU A 160 -5.53 -3.94 11.73
CA LEU A 160 -4.85 -2.89 10.98
C LEU A 160 -5.82 -1.89 10.33
N VAL A 161 -6.96 -2.39 9.80
CA VAL A 161 -8.02 -1.54 9.23
C VAL A 161 -8.70 -0.72 10.32
N ARG A 162 -9.10 -1.35 11.44
CA ARG A 162 -9.73 -0.66 12.58
C ARG A 162 -8.84 0.44 13.17
N ASN A 163 -7.53 0.25 13.15
CA ASN A 163 -6.55 1.23 13.61
C ASN A 163 -6.07 2.21 12.52
N ALA A 164 -6.72 2.23 11.35
CA ALA A 164 -6.40 3.11 10.22
C ALA A 164 -4.93 3.03 9.72
N ILE A 165 -4.29 1.87 9.88
CA ILE A 165 -2.92 1.60 9.42
C ILE A 165 -2.94 1.13 7.96
N VAL A 166 -3.89 0.25 7.63
CA VAL A 166 -4.14 -0.25 6.28
C VAL A 166 -5.55 0.18 5.89
N SER A 167 -5.75 0.68 4.66
CA SER A 167 -7.09 1.00 4.19
C SER A 167 -7.80 -0.22 3.60
N GLU A 168 -9.13 -0.25 3.67
CA GLU A 168 -9.98 -1.27 3.00
C GLU A 168 -9.65 -1.41 1.51
N PHE A 169 -9.28 -0.29 0.86
CA PHE A 169 -8.82 -0.30 -0.54
C PHE A 169 -7.53 -1.10 -0.73
N GLN A 170 -6.55 -0.98 0.18
CA GLN A 170 -5.31 -1.75 0.11
C GLN A 170 -5.58 -3.25 0.34
N VAL A 171 -6.49 -3.60 1.26
CA VAL A 171 -6.93 -4.98 1.48
C VAL A 171 -7.60 -5.54 0.22
N SER A 172 -8.62 -4.85 -0.31
CA SER A 172 -9.34 -5.24 -1.52
C SER A 172 -8.41 -5.41 -2.73
N LYS A 173 -7.44 -4.49 -2.90
CA LYS A 173 -6.44 -4.56 -3.96
C LYS A 173 -5.48 -5.74 -3.77
N GLY A 174 -5.09 -6.05 -2.54
CA GLY A 174 -4.25 -7.21 -2.21
C GLY A 174 -4.93 -8.52 -2.56
N ILE A 175 -6.19 -8.69 -2.13
CA ILE A 175 -7.02 -9.85 -2.45
C ILE A 175 -7.25 -9.98 -3.95
N SER A 176 -7.59 -8.88 -4.64
CA SER A 176 -7.76 -8.89 -6.11
C SER A 176 -6.49 -9.33 -6.84
N ARG A 177 -5.30 -8.95 -6.34
CA ARG A 177 -4.02 -9.41 -6.89
C ARG A 177 -3.76 -10.88 -6.58
N LEU A 178 -4.15 -11.36 -5.41
CA LEU A 178 -4.05 -12.77 -5.05
C LEU A 178 -4.96 -13.64 -5.93
N ARG A 179 -6.22 -13.23 -6.17
CA ARG A 179 -7.13 -13.88 -7.12
C ARG A 179 -6.54 -14.06 -8.51
N LYS A 180 -5.76 -13.09 -9.00
CA LYS A 180 -5.11 -13.15 -10.32
C LYS A 180 -4.01 -14.21 -10.42
N ILE A 181 -3.32 -14.51 -9.31
CA ILE A 181 -2.26 -15.53 -9.25
C ILE A 181 -2.76 -16.86 -8.66
N LEU A 182 -4.06 -16.96 -8.35
CA LEU A 182 -4.66 -18.15 -7.76
C LEU A 182 -4.44 -19.43 -8.59
N PRO A 183 -4.47 -19.41 -9.93
CA PRO A 183 -4.16 -20.60 -10.72
C PRO A 183 -2.74 -21.14 -10.47
N ASP A 184 -1.76 -20.25 -10.28
CA ASP A 184 -0.39 -20.62 -9.99
C ASP A 184 -0.26 -21.12 -8.54
N LEU A 185 -0.89 -20.42 -7.59
CA LEU A 185 -0.88 -20.80 -6.18
C LEU A 185 -1.50 -22.19 -5.94
N LYS A 186 -2.50 -22.56 -6.75
CA LYS A 186 -3.14 -23.89 -6.70
C LYS A 186 -2.16 -25.04 -7.00
N LEU A 187 -1.07 -24.76 -7.74
CA LEU A 187 -0.06 -25.78 -8.04
C LEU A 187 0.66 -26.24 -6.77
N ASP A 188 0.88 -25.32 -5.82
CA ASP A 188 1.54 -25.59 -4.55
C ASP A 188 0.52 -25.97 -3.45
N VAL A 189 -0.62 -25.27 -3.41
CA VAL A 189 -1.68 -25.48 -2.41
C VAL A 189 -3.01 -25.78 -3.11
N PRO A 190 -3.40 -27.06 -3.29
CA PRO A 190 -4.62 -27.42 -4.02
C PRO A 190 -5.92 -26.82 -3.45
N ALA A 191 -5.95 -26.57 -2.14
CA ALA A 191 -7.06 -25.98 -1.41
C ALA A 191 -7.11 -24.43 -1.46
N ALA A 192 -6.12 -23.76 -2.09
CA ALA A 192 -6.02 -22.31 -2.12
C ALA A 192 -7.31 -21.57 -2.59
N PRO A 193 -8.08 -22.08 -3.57
CA PRO A 193 -9.34 -21.43 -3.95
C PRO A 193 -10.36 -21.36 -2.80
N ALA A 194 -10.53 -22.46 -2.06
CA ALA A 194 -11.46 -22.53 -0.94
C ALA A 194 -10.99 -21.66 0.24
N MET A 195 -9.69 -21.73 0.57
CA MET A 195 -9.09 -20.88 1.59
C MET A 195 -9.21 -19.39 1.26
N LEU A 196 -9.13 -19.01 -0.03
CA LEU A 196 -9.27 -17.60 -0.41
C LEU A 196 -10.71 -17.12 -0.26
N ASP A 197 -11.68 -17.97 -0.59
CA ASP A 197 -13.10 -17.68 -0.37
C ASP A 197 -13.41 -17.52 1.13
N GLU A 198 -12.85 -18.40 1.97
CA GLU A 198 -12.96 -18.35 3.42
C GLU A 198 -12.34 -17.07 4.00
N PHE A 199 -11.11 -16.75 3.61
CA PHE A 199 -10.44 -15.51 4.02
C PHE A 199 -11.24 -14.26 3.62
N GLU A 200 -11.81 -14.22 2.41
CA GLU A 200 -12.66 -13.11 1.97
C GLU A 200 -13.93 -12.94 2.81
N GLU A 201 -14.49 -14.03 3.33
CA GLU A 201 -15.63 -13.98 4.24
C GLU A 201 -15.22 -13.43 5.60
N MET A 202 -14.14 -13.98 6.19
CA MET A 202 -13.59 -13.46 7.45
C MET A 202 -13.20 -11.98 7.35
N ALA A 203 -12.58 -11.57 6.26
CA ALA A 203 -12.21 -10.18 6.02
C ALA A 203 -13.46 -9.28 5.91
N ARG A 204 -14.58 -9.78 5.41
CA ARG A 204 -15.85 -9.04 5.36
C ARG A 204 -16.48 -8.92 6.74
N GLU A 205 -16.52 -10.00 7.50
CA GLU A 205 -17.00 -10.00 8.89
C GLU A 205 -16.16 -9.08 9.79
N GLY A 206 -14.84 -9.05 9.57
CA GLY A 206 -13.91 -8.18 10.26
C GLY A 206 -13.94 -6.70 9.83
N GLY A 207 -14.79 -6.34 8.87
CA GLY A 207 -14.92 -4.96 8.37
C GLY A 207 -13.75 -4.48 7.49
N CYS A 208 -12.98 -5.40 6.91
CA CYS A 208 -11.88 -5.07 5.99
C CYS A 208 -12.33 -4.90 4.53
N LEU A 209 -13.50 -5.41 4.19
CA LEU A 209 -14.06 -5.39 2.84
C LEU A 209 -15.50 -4.86 2.86
N PRO A 210 -15.93 -4.18 1.78
CA PRO A 210 -17.33 -3.81 1.63
C PRO A 210 -18.21 -5.07 1.57
N ALA A 211 -19.45 -4.91 2.04
CA ALA A 211 -20.46 -5.96 1.94
C ALA A 211 -20.62 -6.42 0.48
N LYS A 212 -20.84 -7.72 0.25
CA LYS A 212 -21.19 -8.24 -1.08
C LYS A 212 -22.42 -7.49 -1.55
N THR A 213 -22.29 -6.65 -2.57
CA THR A 213 -23.43 -6.10 -3.29
C THR A 213 -24.07 -7.25 -4.06
N THR A 214 -25.05 -7.89 -3.46
CA THR A 214 -25.97 -8.79 -4.16
C THR A 214 -26.76 -7.91 -5.13
N ASN A 215 -26.30 -7.81 -6.37
CA ASN A 215 -27.12 -7.25 -7.43
C ASN A 215 -28.29 -8.23 -7.64
N CYS A 216 -29.46 -7.87 -7.12
CA CYS A 216 -30.74 -8.49 -7.44
C CYS A 216 -31.14 -8.18 -8.89
#